data_AF-A0A1G1F905-F1
#
_entry.id   AF-A0A1G1F905-F1
#
_cell.length_a   1.000
_cell.length_b   1.000
_cell.length_c   1.000
_cell.angle_alpha   90.00
_cell.angle_beta   90.00
_cell.angle_gamma   90.00
#
_symmetry.space_group_name_H-M   'P 1'
#
loop_
_entity.id
_entity.type
_entity.pdbx_description
1 polymer ?
#
loop_
_entity_poly.entity_id
_entity_poly.type
_entity_poly.pdbx_seq_one_letter_code
_entity_poly.pdbx_strand_id
1 'polypeptide(L)'
;MITALIIFIITYLFIGLRQIPRIRIDRPAGALVGAVLMVVFGVLTLDQAFQAIDMRTLLLLLGMMVITVYLRAAGFFELIADRMLSLSRTPLQLMAFIALTSGILSALFVNDTICLIYTPIILQIALRLNVNPVPYLLVLATSSNVGSVMTVTGNPQNMLIAVTSRISYLDFFSALAPVAFIGLAVCIAVVYLAYRRDLGQRAFSARPELPAYRVRKALLLKTLLVSAAVLLGFSFGHPYSLVAAAGATALMLIGRVRTERILNGVDWTLLLFFAGLFIVMHGVEESGLAAAVIARAGDLSQLSPAGQIAGLSLVSFVLSNLVSNVPAVMLLKPLVLSLGGHDILWLALAMSSTLAGNFTLIASVANLIVIQQARQRVQIGFMEYFRVGWLITILTLLLGILALLFQASPATAAEGGRSSSPDAHRSLIVTSTISTSPARYFRAVLLCDTDAVRARGLSGFRPLKRDEAALFTYERPEPAVFWMSTVTFPIDIVFVNEQGIVVRVYRDCRPGSKDLYPSGRPVKWVIETAAGSGIREGDKVTIGR
;
A
#
# COMPACT_ATOMS: atom_id res chain seq x y z
N MET A 1 20.29 3.80 -16.72
CA MET A 1 20.29 4.62 -15.49
C MET A 1 20.19 6.14 -15.74
N ILE A 2 21.17 6.80 -16.37
CA ILE A 2 21.18 8.28 -16.53
C ILE A 2 19.94 8.80 -17.30
N THR A 3 19.60 8.16 -18.42
CA THR A 3 18.41 8.53 -19.22
C THR A 3 17.12 8.46 -18.39
N ALA A 4 16.94 7.37 -17.62
CA ALA A 4 15.79 7.19 -16.74
C ALA A 4 15.75 8.25 -15.64
N LEU A 5 16.89 8.61 -15.04
CA LEU A 5 16.99 9.68 -14.05
C LEU A 5 16.61 11.04 -14.63
N ILE A 6 17.07 11.37 -15.85
CA ILE A 6 16.72 12.62 -16.53
C ILE A 6 15.23 12.68 -16.81
N ILE A 7 14.65 11.62 -17.39
CA ILE A 7 13.21 11.53 -17.67
C ILE A 7 12.41 11.63 -16.38
N PHE A 8 12.84 10.96 -15.32
CA PHE A 8 12.22 11.03 -13.99
C PHE A 8 12.22 12.47 -13.47
N ILE A 9 13.38 13.15 -13.44
CA ILE A 9 13.47 14.55 -12.98
C ILE A 9 12.57 15.46 -13.80
N ILE A 10 12.57 15.33 -15.14
CA ILE A 10 11.71 16.12 -16.03
C ILE A 10 10.23 15.86 -15.73
N THR A 11 9.85 14.60 -15.55
CA THR A 11 8.47 14.20 -15.22
C THR A 11 8.01 14.84 -13.91
N TYR A 12 8.84 14.77 -12.86
CA TYR A 12 8.52 15.39 -11.57
C TYR A 12 8.52 16.91 -11.61
N LEU A 13 9.38 17.50 -12.43
CA LEU A 13 9.35 18.93 -12.69
C LEU A 13 8.00 19.33 -13.31
N PHE A 14 7.48 18.58 -14.28
CA PHE A 14 6.15 18.83 -14.86
C PHE A 14 5.00 18.58 -13.87
N ILE A 15 5.10 17.57 -13.02
CA ILE A 15 4.07 17.29 -11.99
C ILE A 15 4.07 18.37 -10.89
N GLY A 16 5.25 18.84 -10.48
CA GLY A 16 5.46 19.80 -9.41
C GLY A 16 5.24 21.27 -9.82
N LEU A 17 5.69 21.66 -11.02
CA LEU A 17 5.48 23.00 -11.56
C LEU A 17 4.04 23.15 -12.03
N ARG A 18 3.21 23.79 -11.19
CA ARG A 18 1.85 24.22 -11.56
C ARG A 18 1.95 25.26 -12.67
N GLN A 19 1.77 24.80 -13.91
CA GLN A 19 1.71 25.61 -15.13
C GLN A 19 3.05 26.27 -15.47
N ILE A 20 3.75 25.71 -16.47
CA ILE A 20 4.74 26.50 -17.20
C ILE A 20 3.96 27.61 -17.92
N PRO A 21 4.32 28.90 -17.78
CA PRO A 21 3.54 30.03 -18.31
C PRO A 21 3.19 29.92 -19.81
N ARG A 22 3.95 29.10 -20.56
CA ARG A 22 3.76 28.85 -22.00
C ARG A 22 3.19 27.48 -22.36
N ILE A 23 3.11 26.52 -21.43
CA ILE A 23 2.64 25.15 -21.71
C ILE A 23 1.63 24.74 -20.64
N ARG A 24 0.36 24.55 -21.03
CA ARG A 24 -0.72 24.08 -20.14
C ARG A 24 -0.65 22.58 -19.91
N ILE A 25 0.44 22.09 -19.31
CA ILE A 25 0.54 20.71 -18.83
C ILE A 25 -0.05 20.64 -17.43
N ASP A 26 -1.07 19.80 -17.25
CA ASP A 26 -1.55 19.38 -15.94
C ASP A 26 -0.77 18.13 -15.46
N ARG A 27 -0.95 17.75 -14.19
CA ARG A 27 -0.19 16.63 -13.58
C ARG A 27 -0.29 15.30 -14.35
N PRO A 28 -1.48 14.88 -14.83
CA PRO A 28 -1.63 13.69 -15.66
C PRO A 28 -0.84 13.76 -16.95
N ALA A 29 -0.88 14.91 -17.65
CA ALA A 29 -0.09 15.09 -18.86
C ALA A 29 1.42 14.97 -18.56
N GLY A 30 1.89 15.49 -17.42
CA GLY A 30 3.26 15.31 -16.97
C GLY A 30 3.67 13.84 -16.82
N ALA A 31 2.85 13.04 -16.11
CA ALA A 31 3.09 11.60 -15.94
C ALA A 31 3.04 10.83 -17.27
N LEU A 32 2.11 11.18 -18.16
CA LEU A 32 1.97 10.55 -19.48
C LEU A 32 3.18 10.87 -20.39
N VAL A 33 3.64 12.12 -20.38
CA VAL A 33 4.87 12.53 -21.09
C VAL A 33 6.04 11.71 -20.57
N GLY A 34 6.20 11.60 -19.25
CA GLY A 34 7.22 10.74 -18.65
C GLY A 34 7.16 9.30 -19.14
N ALA A 35 5.97 8.69 -19.13
CA ALA A 35 5.75 7.33 -19.59
C ALA A 35 6.14 7.13 -21.06
N VAL A 36 5.72 8.04 -21.93
CA VAL A 36 6.07 8.02 -23.36
C VAL A 36 7.58 8.17 -23.55
N LEU A 37 8.23 9.10 -22.81
CA LEU A 37 9.67 9.29 -22.88
C LEU A 37 10.44 8.03 -22.43
N MET A 38 9.97 7.32 -21.40
CA MET A 38 10.59 6.06 -20.98
C MET A 38 10.62 5.02 -22.11
N VAL A 39 9.56 4.97 -22.94
CA VAL A 39 9.50 4.05 -24.08
C VAL A 39 10.30 4.57 -25.28
N VAL A 40 10.13 5.84 -25.65
CA VAL A 40 10.79 6.46 -26.82
C VAL A 40 12.32 6.43 -26.70
N PHE A 41 12.85 6.64 -25.49
CA PHE A 41 14.30 6.59 -25.25
C PHE A 41 14.83 5.19 -24.91
N GLY A 42 14.00 4.15 -25.05
CA GLY A 42 14.40 2.76 -24.88
C GLY A 42 14.77 2.39 -23.43
N VAL A 43 14.27 3.13 -22.43
CA VAL A 43 14.39 2.71 -21.02
C VAL A 43 13.48 1.51 -20.76
N LEU A 44 12.30 1.51 -21.39
CA LEU A 44 11.36 0.39 -21.40
C LEU A 44 10.97 0.06 -22.83
N THR A 45 10.68 -1.21 -23.08
CA THR A 45 9.90 -1.62 -24.26
C THR A 45 8.42 -1.27 -24.07
N LEU A 46 7.66 -1.19 -25.16
CA LEU A 46 6.21 -0.94 -25.09
C LEU A 46 5.48 -2.04 -24.29
N ASP A 47 5.89 -3.30 -24.44
CA ASP A 47 5.31 -4.43 -23.70
C ASP A 47 5.61 -4.33 -22.19
N GLN A 48 6.85 -3.97 -21.81
CA GLN A 48 7.19 -3.70 -20.41
C GLN A 48 6.37 -2.53 -19.85
N ALA A 49 6.14 -1.47 -20.65
CA ALA A 49 5.30 -0.37 -20.22
C ALA A 49 3.84 -0.81 -19.98
N PHE A 50 3.26 -1.65 -20.83
CA PHE A 50 1.92 -2.20 -20.57
C PHE A 50 1.88 -3.10 -19.33
N GLN A 51 2.90 -3.93 -19.13
CA GLN A 51 3.02 -4.80 -17.95
C GLN A 51 3.26 -4.02 -16.65
N ALA A 52 3.86 -2.84 -16.73
CA ALA A 52 4.08 -1.97 -15.58
C ALA A 52 2.78 -1.45 -14.96
N ILE A 53 1.69 -1.35 -15.73
CA ILE A 53 0.42 -0.81 -15.26
C ILE A 53 -0.28 -1.82 -14.34
N ASP A 54 -0.36 -1.52 -13.05
CA ASP A 54 -1.12 -2.34 -12.11
C ASP A 54 -2.64 -2.16 -12.29
N MET A 55 -3.21 -3.03 -13.14
CA MET A 55 -4.65 -3.07 -13.42
C MET A 55 -5.49 -3.42 -12.19
N ARG A 56 -4.95 -4.11 -11.18
CA ARG A 56 -5.70 -4.41 -9.96
C ARG A 56 -5.91 -3.14 -9.16
N THR A 57 -4.86 -2.34 -9.00
CA THR A 57 -4.94 -1.05 -8.32
C THR A 57 -5.84 -0.06 -9.08
N LEU A 58 -5.73 0.03 -10.42
CA LEU A 58 -6.61 0.89 -11.22
C LEU A 58 -8.08 0.46 -11.17
N LEU A 59 -8.36 -0.85 -11.20
CA LEU A 59 -9.73 -1.37 -11.11
C LEU A 59 -10.34 -1.12 -9.73
N LEU A 60 -9.55 -1.25 -8.66
CA LEU A 60 -9.96 -0.88 -7.31
C LEU A 60 -10.29 0.62 -7.22
N LEU A 61 -9.41 1.49 -7.72
CA LEU A 61 -9.64 2.94 -7.77
C LEU A 61 -10.93 3.29 -8.52
N LEU A 62 -11.11 2.73 -9.73
CA LEU A 62 -12.31 2.95 -10.54
C LEU A 62 -13.58 2.51 -9.80
N GLY A 63 -13.57 1.32 -9.18
CA GLY A 63 -14.72 0.83 -8.42
C GLY A 63 -15.10 1.76 -7.27
N MET A 64 -14.10 2.21 -6.49
CA MET A 64 -14.32 3.14 -5.40
C MET A 64 -14.80 4.51 -5.88
N MET A 65 -14.26 5.04 -6.98
CA MET A 65 -14.72 6.30 -7.57
C MET A 65 -16.19 6.23 -8.00
N VAL A 66 -16.61 5.15 -8.67
CA VAL A 66 -18.00 4.96 -9.07
C VAL A 66 -18.93 4.94 -7.85
N ILE A 67 -18.57 4.19 -6.80
CA ILE A 67 -19.33 4.15 -5.53
C ILE A 67 -19.45 5.56 -4.93
N THR A 68 -18.35 6.32 -4.89
CA THR A 68 -18.35 7.68 -4.35
C THR A 68 -19.18 8.66 -5.18
N VAL A 69 -19.18 8.53 -6.51
CA VAL A 69 -20.06 9.31 -7.39
C VAL A 69 -21.53 8.99 -7.12
N TYR A 70 -21.87 7.73 -6.88
CA TYR A 70 -23.23 7.34 -6.48
C TYR A 70 -23.65 7.92 -5.13
N LEU A 71 -22.74 7.98 -4.14
CA LEU A 71 -23.00 8.65 -2.86
C LEU A 71 -23.29 10.13 -3.05
N ARG A 72 -22.48 10.79 -3.88
CA ARG A 72 -22.68 12.20 -4.24
C ARG A 72 -24.03 12.41 -4.96
N ALA A 73 -24.35 11.58 -5.95
CA ALA A 73 -25.63 11.64 -6.66
C ALA A 73 -26.85 11.36 -5.76
N ALA A 74 -26.65 10.69 -4.63
CA ALA A 74 -27.67 10.43 -3.63
C ALA A 74 -27.88 11.60 -2.64
N GLY A 75 -26.96 12.57 -2.59
CA GLY A 75 -26.96 13.68 -1.63
C GLY A 75 -26.37 13.33 -0.26
N PHE A 76 -25.49 12.32 -0.19
CA PHE A 76 -24.90 11.82 1.05
C PHE A 76 -24.00 12.85 1.74
N PHE A 77 -23.14 13.53 0.98
CA PHE A 77 -22.16 14.45 1.55
C PHE A 77 -22.81 15.73 2.07
N GLU A 78 -23.83 16.24 1.36
CA GLU A 78 -24.66 17.34 1.83
C GLU A 78 -25.43 16.97 3.09
N LEU A 79 -25.95 15.73 3.18
CA LEU A 79 -26.61 15.23 4.39
C LEU A 79 -25.67 15.20 5.61
N ILE A 80 -24.43 14.72 5.44
CA ILE A 80 -23.46 14.71 6.54
C ILE A 80 -23.06 16.13 6.92
N ALA A 81 -22.82 17.01 5.96
CA ALA A 81 -22.47 18.39 6.24
C ALA A 81 -23.59 19.13 6.97
N ASP A 82 -24.85 18.91 6.58
CA ASP A 82 -26.02 19.46 7.27
C ASP A 82 -26.13 18.93 8.71
N ARG A 83 -25.94 17.62 8.90
CA ARG A 83 -25.98 17.00 10.22
C ARG A 83 -24.85 17.51 11.12
N MET A 84 -23.64 17.57 10.59
CA MET A 84 -22.48 18.14 11.28
C MET A 84 -22.76 19.57 11.74
N LEU A 85 -23.25 20.42 10.84
CA LEU A 85 -23.60 21.79 11.16
C LEU A 85 -24.69 21.87 12.24
N SER A 86 -25.71 21.00 12.17
CA SER A 86 -26.79 20.95 13.17
C SER A 86 -26.32 20.55 14.57
N LEU A 87 -25.23 19.79 14.68
CA LEU A 87 -24.64 19.35 15.94
C LEU A 87 -23.58 20.32 16.48
N SER A 88 -23.05 21.19 15.62
CA SER A 88 -21.97 22.12 15.93
C SER A 88 -22.52 23.41 16.54
N ARG A 89 -22.21 23.67 17.82
CA ARG A 89 -22.59 24.91 18.49
C ARG A 89 -21.46 25.94 18.52
N THR A 90 -20.21 25.50 18.40
CA THR A 90 -19.02 26.37 18.46
C THR A 90 -18.09 26.14 17.26
N PRO A 91 -17.22 27.12 16.93
CA PRO A 91 -16.16 26.97 15.93
C PRO A 91 -15.28 25.72 16.14
N LEU A 92 -14.87 25.46 17.37
CA LEU A 92 -14.09 24.28 17.73
C LEU A 92 -14.84 22.97 17.46
N GLN A 93 -16.13 22.90 17.82
CA GLN A 93 -16.94 21.72 17.55
C GLN A 93 -17.08 21.48 16.04
N LEU A 94 -17.36 22.53 15.27
CA LEU A 94 -17.43 22.43 13.82
C LEU A 94 -16.11 21.91 13.23
N MET A 95 -14.97 22.45 13.66
CA MET A 95 -13.65 22.00 13.22
C MET A 95 -13.41 20.53 13.59
N ALA A 96 -13.73 20.12 14.81
CA ALA A 96 -13.56 18.75 15.27
C ALA A 96 -14.45 17.77 14.47
N PHE A 97 -15.71 18.12 14.19
CA PHE A 97 -16.55 17.30 13.34
C PHE A 97 -16.07 17.24 11.89
N ILE A 98 -15.53 18.33 11.33
CA ILE A 98 -14.90 18.31 10.01
C ILE A 98 -13.72 17.34 10.02
N ALA A 99 -12.86 17.40 11.04
CA ALA A 99 -11.72 16.50 11.17
C ALA A 99 -12.15 15.02 11.22
N LEU A 100 -13.12 14.70 12.08
CA LEU A 100 -13.61 13.33 12.24
C LEU A 100 -14.31 12.82 10.98
N THR A 101 -15.25 13.61 10.43
CA THR A 101 -16.02 13.19 9.27
C THR A 101 -15.15 13.08 8.03
N SER A 102 -14.29 14.06 7.75
CA SER A 102 -13.40 13.97 6.59
C SER A 102 -12.35 12.88 6.75
N GLY A 103 -11.79 12.65 7.94
CA GLY A 103 -10.87 11.55 8.18
C GLY A 103 -11.51 10.16 7.97
N ILE A 104 -12.68 9.92 8.58
CA ILE A 104 -13.41 8.65 8.46
C ILE A 104 -13.89 8.43 7.02
N LEU A 105 -14.48 9.45 6.39
CA LEU A 105 -14.93 9.32 5.00
C LEU A 105 -13.76 9.12 4.04
N SER A 106 -12.60 9.72 4.31
CA SER A 106 -11.40 9.54 3.48
C SER A 106 -10.88 8.12 3.55
N ALA A 107 -10.92 7.48 4.72
CA ALA A 107 -10.64 6.06 4.87
C ALA A 107 -11.57 5.19 3.98
N LEU A 108 -12.87 5.51 3.97
CA LEU A 108 -13.84 4.69 3.25
C LEU A 108 -13.91 4.95 1.73
N PHE A 109 -13.67 6.18 1.26
CA PHE A 109 -14.09 6.64 -0.08
C PHE A 109 -13.01 7.40 -0.87
N VAL A 110 -11.74 7.21 -0.55
CA VAL A 110 -10.58 7.89 -1.17
C VAL A 110 -10.48 9.36 -0.77
N ASN A 111 -9.38 9.70 -0.08
CA ASN A 111 -9.05 11.01 0.45
C ASN A 111 -9.22 12.19 -0.54
N ASP A 112 -8.72 12.04 -1.77
CA ASP A 112 -8.77 13.08 -2.81
C ASP A 112 -10.21 13.46 -3.17
N THR A 113 -11.08 12.45 -3.26
CA THR A 113 -12.50 12.64 -3.58
C THR A 113 -13.21 13.38 -2.45
N ILE A 114 -12.91 13.03 -1.19
CA ILE A 114 -13.46 13.73 -0.03
C ILE A 114 -13.02 15.18 -0.01
N CYS A 115 -11.74 15.46 -0.22
CA CYS A 115 -11.24 16.84 -0.32
C CYS A 115 -11.93 17.63 -1.43
N LEU A 116 -12.13 17.04 -2.61
CA LEU A 116 -12.79 17.69 -3.74
C LEU A 116 -14.24 18.07 -3.43
N ILE A 117 -14.98 17.17 -2.75
CA ILE A 117 -16.40 17.35 -2.44
C ILE A 117 -16.60 18.25 -1.21
N TYR A 118 -15.84 18.03 -0.13
CA TYR A 118 -16.02 18.76 1.13
C TYR A 118 -15.55 20.20 1.06
N THR A 119 -14.45 20.49 0.35
CA THR A 119 -13.90 21.86 0.31
C THR A 119 -14.94 22.93 -0.01
N PRO A 120 -15.70 22.85 -1.12
CA PRO A 120 -16.70 23.85 -1.43
C PRO A 120 -17.82 23.92 -0.39
N ILE A 121 -18.21 22.80 0.22
CA ILE A 121 -19.26 22.74 1.24
C ILE A 121 -18.79 23.44 2.53
N ILE A 122 -17.61 23.08 3.03
CA ILE A 122 -17.01 23.67 4.24
C ILE A 122 -16.75 25.15 4.06
N LEU A 123 -16.24 25.55 2.89
CA LEU A 123 -16.01 26.95 2.56
C LEU A 123 -17.32 27.75 2.59
N GLN A 124 -18.40 27.23 2.00
CA GLN A 124 -19.71 27.88 2.08
C GLN A 124 -20.23 28.00 3.50
N ILE A 125 -20.09 26.95 4.32
CA ILE A 125 -20.48 26.96 5.73
C ILE A 125 -19.72 28.04 6.49
N ALA A 126 -18.39 28.07 6.38
CA ALA A 126 -17.55 29.01 7.10
C ALA A 126 -17.84 30.47 6.70
N LEU A 127 -18.03 30.73 5.40
CA LEU A 127 -18.38 32.07 4.90
C LEU A 127 -19.78 32.52 5.37
N ARG A 128 -20.77 31.62 5.42
CA ARG A 128 -22.12 31.95 5.94
C ARG A 128 -22.15 32.15 7.45
N LEU A 129 -21.29 31.44 8.19
CA LEU A 129 -21.08 31.64 9.62
C LEU A 129 -20.26 32.89 9.94
N ASN A 130 -19.73 33.58 8.92
CA ASN A 130 -18.83 34.71 9.07
C ASN A 130 -17.61 34.41 9.97
N VAL A 131 -17.08 33.19 9.85
CA VAL A 131 -15.86 32.76 10.56
C VAL A 131 -14.70 32.62 9.59
N ASN A 132 -13.48 32.71 10.11
CA ASN A 132 -12.28 32.46 9.32
C ASN A 132 -12.30 31.03 8.75
N PRO A 133 -12.32 30.85 7.41
CA PRO A 133 -12.41 29.52 6.78
C PRO A 133 -11.10 28.74 6.85
N VAL A 134 -9.96 29.39 7.07
CA VAL A 134 -8.63 28.78 7.00
C VAL A 134 -8.47 27.57 7.94
N PRO A 135 -8.74 27.63 9.26
CA PRO A 135 -8.56 26.47 10.15
C PRO A 135 -9.39 25.26 9.73
N TYR A 136 -10.60 25.48 9.18
CA TYR A 136 -11.47 24.40 8.70
C TYR A 136 -10.96 23.74 7.43
N LEU A 137 -10.34 24.51 6.52
CA LEU A 137 -9.73 23.98 5.32
C LEU A 137 -8.40 23.26 5.61
N LEU A 138 -7.60 23.80 6.54
CA LEU A 138 -6.37 23.14 7.00
C LEU A 138 -6.68 21.82 7.70
N VAL A 139 -7.67 21.79 8.60
CA VAL A 139 -8.07 20.55 9.26
C VAL A 139 -8.64 19.55 8.26
N LEU A 140 -9.45 19.99 7.28
CA LEU A 140 -9.97 19.12 6.22
C LEU A 140 -8.84 18.44 5.43
N ALA A 141 -7.85 19.20 4.96
CA ALA A 141 -6.71 18.66 4.22
C ALA A 141 -5.90 17.67 5.06
N THR A 142 -5.55 18.07 6.29
CA THR A 142 -4.66 17.28 7.15
C THR A 142 -5.32 16.02 7.69
N SER A 143 -6.55 16.13 8.18
CA SER A 143 -7.31 14.98 8.69
C SER A 143 -7.74 14.01 7.60
N SER A 144 -7.95 14.45 6.36
CA SER A 144 -8.18 13.57 5.21
C SER A 144 -7.00 12.61 4.99
N ASN A 145 -5.76 13.12 4.97
CA ASN A 145 -4.58 12.27 4.89
C ASN A 145 -4.45 11.37 6.12
N VAL A 146 -4.53 11.92 7.35
CA VAL A 146 -4.37 11.12 8.58
C VAL A 146 -5.43 10.03 8.71
N GLY A 147 -6.69 10.36 8.45
CA GLY A 147 -7.79 9.40 8.50
C GLY A 147 -7.62 8.30 7.47
N SER A 148 -7.18 8.64 6.26
CA SER A 148 -6.99 7.65 5.19
C SER A 148 -5.96 6.55 5.51
N VAL A 149 -5.05 6.79 6.46
CA VAL A 149 -4.05 5.81 6.94
C VAL A 149 -4.71 4.51 7.40
N MET A 150 -5.90 4.57 8.02
CA MET A 150 -6.49 3.41 8.70
C MET A 150 -7.00 2.31 7.76
N THR A 151 -7.07 2.52 6.45
CA THR A 151 -7.70 1.54 5.53
C THR A 151 -6.96 1.43 4.20
N VAL A 152 -7.12 0.27 3.57
CA VAL A 152 -6.66 -0.01 2.21
C VAL A 152 -7.28 0.95 1.20
N THR A 153 -8.57 1.25 1.34
CA THR A 153 -9.32 2.12 0.41
C THR A 153 -9.06 3.61 0.60
N GLY A 154 -8.33 3.99 1.65
CA GLY A 154 -8.21 5.38 2.05
C GLY A 154 -7.52 6.25 1.01
N ASN A 155 -6.51 5.69 0.34
CA ASN A 155 -5.73 6.40 -0.65
C ASN A 155 -5.05 5.41 -1.63
N PRO A 156 -4.57 5.89 -2.80
CA PRO A 156 -3.99 5.01 -3.82
C PRO A 156 -2.70 4.29 -3.36
N GLN A 157 -1.89 4.91 -2.49
CA GLN A 157 -0.66 4.26 -2.01
C GLN A 157 -0.94 3.08 -1.07
N ASN A 158 -1.97 3.18 -0.23
CA ASN A 158 -2.42 2.08 0.63
C ASN A 158 -3.04 0.96 -0.21
N MET A 159 -3.77 1.30 -1.27
CA MET A 159 -4.29 0.33 -2.23
C MET A 159 -3.16 -0.49 -2.87
N LEU A 160 -2.12 0.20 -3.36
CA LEU A 160 -0.95 -0.44 -3.96
C LEU A 160 -0.21 -1.35 -2.97
N ILE A 161 -0.01 -0.87 -1.73
CA ILE A 161 0.61 -1.67 -0.66
C ILE A 161 -0.20 -2.92 -0.41
N ALA A 162 -1.51 -2.81 -0.19
CA ALA A 162 -2.35 -3.95 0.14
C ALA A 162 -2.46 -4.98 -1.00
N VAL A 163 -2.53 -4.51 -2.26
CA VAL A 163 -2.50 -5.39 -3.43
C VAL A 163 -1.17 -6.15 -3.53
N THR A 164 -0.07 -5.49 -3.18
CA THR A 164 1.29 -6.06 -3.25
C THR A 164 1.59 -7.00 -2.08
N SER A 165 1.32 -6.57 -0.85
CA SER A 165 1.60 -7.32 0.39
C SER A 165 0.58 -8.41 0.66
N ARG A 166 -0.63 -8.30 0.09
CA ARG A 166 -1.78 -9.18 0.35
C ARG A 166 -2.24 -9.21 1.80
N ILE A 167 -1.91 -8.17 2.58
CA ILE A 167 -2.42 -7.99 3.94
C ILE A 167 -3.95 -7.93 3.89
N SER A 168 -4.59 -8.67 4.81
CA SER A 168 -6.04 -8.66 4.99
C SER A 168 -6.55 -7.27 5.36
N TYR A 169 -7.75 -6.92 4.91
CA TYR A 169 -8.34 -5.62 5.20
C TYR A 169 -8.47 -5.37 6.71
N LEU A 170 -8.81 -6.41 7.47
CA LEU A 170 -8.98 -6.33 8.92
C LEU A 170 -7.65 -6.19 9.66
N ASP A 171 -6.60 -6.85 9.19
CA ASP A 171 -5.26 -6.74 9.78
C ASP A 171 -4.68 -5.35 9.52
N PHE A 172 -4.86 -4.85 8.28
CA PHE A 172 -4.49 -3.48 7.92
C PHE A 172 -5.25 -2.45 8.78
N PHE A 173 -6.58 -2.64 8.91
CA PHE A 173 -7.44 -1.74 9.68
C PHE A 173 -7.13 -1.76 11.18
N SER A 174 -7.02 -2.94 11.78
CA SER A 174 -6.76 -3.07 13.22
C SER A 174 -5.41 -2.50 13.62
N ALA A 175 -4.39 -2.64 12.77
CA ALA A 175 -3.07 -2.09 13.03
C ALA A 175 -3.00 -0.55 12.89
N LEU A 176 -3.67 0.01 11.87
CA LEU A 176 -3.54 1.43 11.52
C LEU A 176 -4.69 2.32 12.02
N ALA A 177 -5.82 1.76 12.44
CA ALA A 177 -6.90 2.54 13.04
C ALA A 177 -6.47 3.28 14.32
N PRO A 178 -5.72 2.67 15.28
CA PRO A 178 -5.21 3.40 16.44
C PRO A 178 -4.34 4.59 16.02
N VAL A 179 -3.46 4.40 15.03
CA VAL A 179 -2.59 5.45 14.49
C VAL A 179 -3.41 6.61 13.93
N ALA A 180 -4.44 6.31 13.14
CA ALA A 180 -5.28 7.33 12.55
C ALA A 180 -6.11 8.09 13.60
N PHE A 181 -6.70 7.41 14.60
CA PHE A 181 -7.47 8.09 15.65
C PHE A 181 -6.60 8.99 16.52
N ILE A 182 -5.42 8.51 16.92
CA ILE A 182 -4.42 9.32 17.63
C ILE A 182 -4.02 10.52 16.74
N GLY A 183 -3.76 10.27 15.46
CA GLY A 183 -3.39 11.34 14.54
C GLY A 183 -4.50 12.38 14.31
N LEU A 184 -5.76 11.96 14.28
CA LEU A 184 -6.91 12.88 14.15
C LEU A 184 -7.01 13.77 15.40
N ALA A 185 -6.78 13.22 16.59
CA ALA A 185 -6.69 14.02 17.81
C ALA A 185 -5.53 15.02 17.76
N VAL A 186 -4.36 14.61 17.25
CA VAL A 186 -3.21 15.51 17.02
C VAL A 186 -3.57 16.61 16.01
N CYS A 187 -4.24 16.29 14.90
CA CYS A 187 -4.67 17.28 13.92
C CYS A 187 -5.57 18.34 14.56
N ILE A 188 -6.59 17.90 15.32
CA ILE A 188 -7.51 18.79 16.02
C ILE A 188 -6.74 19.67 17.01
N ALA A 189 -5.85 19.08 17.82
CA ALA A 189 -5.10 19.81 18.83
C ALA A 189 -4.15 20.85 18.21
N VAL A 190 -3.37 20.48 17.19
CA VAL A 190 -2.40 21.38 16.55
C VAL A 190 -3.11 22.52 15.83
N VAL A 191 -4.18 22.26 15.07
CA VAL A 191 -4.95 23.31 14.40
C VAL A 191 -5.63 24.22 15.43
N TYR A 192 -6.19 23.66 16.50
CA TYR A 192 -6.77 24.43 17.60
C TYR A 192 -5.75 25.38 18.23
N LEU A 193 -4.56 24.89 18.57
CA LEU A 193 -3.51 25.72 19.18
C LEU A 193 -3.03 26.83 18.22
N ALA A 194 -2.88 26.53 16.94
CA ALA A 194 -2.46 27.49 15.92
C ALA A 194 -3.50 28.60 15.69
N TYR A 195 -4.79 28.28 15.78
CA TYR A 195 -5.92 29.19 15.52
C TYR A 195 -6.81 29.41 16.75
N ARG A 196 -6.22 29.38 17.96
CA ARG A 196 -6.96 29.48 19.24
C ARG A 196 -7.85 30.72 19.35
N ARG A 197 -7.47 31.81 18.69
CA ARG A 197 -8.21 33.08 18.69
C ARG A 197 -9.47 32.98 17.81
N ASP A 198 -9.36 32.37 16.64
CA ASP A 198 -10.49 32.14 15.74
C ASP A 198 -11.45 31.07 16.28
N LEU A 199 -10.90 30.02 16.92
CA LEU A 199 -11.67 28.86 17.36
C LEU A 199 -12.21 28.99 18.80
N GLY A 200 -11.65 29.90 19.60
CA GLY A 200 -12.10 30.21 20.95
C GLY A 200 -13.28 31.20 21.03
N GLN A 201 -13.89 31.55 19.89
CA GLN A 201 -15.05 32.46 19.84
C GLN A 201 -16.30 31.82 20.49
N ARG A 202 -17.25 32.67 20.86
CA ARG A 202 -18.54 32.26 21.45
C ARG A 202 -19.34 31.39 20.47
N ALA A 203 -20.35 30.70 21.00
CA ALA A 203 -21.25 29.86 20.22
C ALA A 203 -21.88 30.64 19.05
N PHE A 204 -22.18 29.92 17.96
CA PHE A 204 -22.84 30.50 16.79
C PHE A 204 -24.19 31.09 17.20
N SER A 205 -24.45 32.35 16.80
CA SER A 205 -25.69 33.07 17.13
C SER A 205 -26.91 32.47 16.46
N ALA A 206 -26.75 31.92 15.25
CA ALA A 206 -27.78 31.20 14.52
C ALA A 206 -27.13 30.17 13.58
N ARG A 207 -27.88 29.10 13.28
CA ARG A 207 -27.51 28.15 12.24
C ARG A 207 -27.71 28.83 10.88
N PRO A 208 -26.72 28.82 9.97
CA PRO A 208 -26.92 29.31 8.62
C PRO A 208 -27.79 28.28 7.88
N GLU A 209 -28.77 28.77 7.13
CA GLU A 209 -29.46 27.92 6.18
C GLU A 209 -28.44 27.43 5.16
N LEU A 210 -28.43 26.13 4.84
CA LEU A 210 -27.67 25.61 3.71
C LEU A 210 -28.51 25.76 2.43
N PRO A 211 -27.89 25.83 1.23
CA PRO A 211 -28.63 25.70 -0.02
C PRO A 211 -29.52 24.46 0.03
N ALA A 212 -30.74 24.55 -0.50
CA ALA A 212 -31.64 23.41 -0.56
C ALA A 212 -30.98 22.25 -1.31
N TYR A 213 -30.74 21.14 -0.62
CA TYR A 213 -30.19 19.91 -1.18
C TYR A 213 -31.27 18.81 -1.19
N ARG A 214 -31.17 17.89 -2.15
CA ARG A 214 -32.14 16.79 -2.29
C ARG A 214 -31.47 15.46 -2.00
N VAL A 215 -31.94 14.79 -0.94
CA VAL A 215 -31.52 13.42 -0.63
C VAL A 215 -32.42 12.44 -1.38
N ARG A 216 -31.82 11.67 -2.30
CA ARG A 216 -32.52 10.61 -3.03
C ARG A 216 -32.54 9.34 -2.17
N LYS A 217 -33.44 9.28 -1.18
CA LYS A 217 -33.47 8.23 -0.13
C LYS A 217 -33.28 6.80 -0.65
N ALA A 218 -34.00 6.43 -1.72
CA ALA A 218 -33.90 5.10 -2.31
C ALA A 218 -32.52 4.81 -2.93
N LEU A 219 -31.91 5.81 -3.57
CA LEU A 219 -30.55 5.69 -4.10
C LEU A 219 -29.54 5.63 -2.95
N LEU A 220 -29.70 6.50 -1.95
CA LEU A 220 -28.83 6.54 -0.77
C LEU A 220 -28.78 5.19 -0.07
N LEU A 221 -29.94 4.58 0.21
CA LEU A 221 -30.01 3.28 0.86
C LEU A 221 -29.30 2.19 0.04
N LYS A 222 -29.57 2.12 -1.28
CA LYS A 222 -28.90 1.16 -2.17
C LYS A 222 -27.39 1.36 -2.18
N THR A 223 -26.92 2.59 -2.29
CA THR A 223 -25.49 2.90 -2.27
C THR A 223 -24.85 2.54 -0.94
N LEU A 224 -25.47 2.86 0.20
CA LEU A 224 -24.95 2.50 1.52
C LEU A 224 -24.91 0.98 1.72
N LEU A 225 -25.94 0.25 1.27
CA LEU A 225 -25.96 -1.22 1.35
C LEU A 225 -24.86 -1.84 0.49
N VAL A 226 -24.65 -1.35 -0.75
CA VAL A 226 -23.58 -1.84 -1.61
C VAL A 226 -22.20 -1.47 -1.05
N SER A 227 -22.01 -0.25 -0.56
CA SER A 227 -20.76 0.14 0.11
C SER A 227 -20.47 -0.76 1.32
N ALA A 228 -21.47 -1.06 2.15
CA ALA A 228 -21.32 -1.98 3.27
C ALA A 228 -20.97 -3.40 2.80
N ALA A 229 -21.64 -3.91 1.75
CA ALA A 229 -21.32 -5.21 1.16
C ALA A 229 -19.90 -5.28 0.58
N VAL A 230 -19.41 -4.19 -0.03
CA VAL A 230 -18.04 -4.07 -0.53
C VAL A 230 -17.03 -4.13 0.62
N LEU A 231 -17.26 -3.38 1.69
CA LEU A 231 -16.40 -3.41 2.89
C LEU A 231 -16.40 -4.80 3.55
N LEU A 232 -17.55 -5.46 3.62
CA LEU A 232 -17.65 -6.85 4.09
C LEU A 232 -16.89 -7.81 3.17
N GLY A 233 -17.02 -7.67 1.85
CA GLY A 233 -16.28 -8.47 0.87
C GLY A 233 -14.76 -8.33 1.03
N PHE A 234 -14.26 -7.12 1.30
CA PHE A 234 -12.85 -6.91 1.64
C PHE A 234 -12.46 -7.62 2.94
N SER A 235 -13.35 -7.62 3.93
CA SER A 235 -13.12 -8.21 5.25
C SER A 235 -13.08 -9.74 5.20
N PHE A 236 -13.75 -10.35 4.23
CA PHE A 236 -13.69 -11.80 3.96
C PHE A 236 -12.47 -12.23 3.12
N GLY A 237 -11.55 -11.32 2.80
CA GLY A 237 -10.32 -11.63 2.08
C GLY A 237 -10.51 -11.84 0.56
N HIS A 238 -11.67 -11.47 0.00
CA HIS A 238 -11.85 -11.47 -1.44
C HIS A 238 -10.99 -10.38 -2.12
N PRO A 239 -10.54 -10.58 -3.37
CA PRO A 239 -9.68 -9.62 -4.06
C PRO A 239 -10.32 -8.22 -4.11
N TYR A 240 -9.63 -7.22 -3.56
CA TYR A 240 -10.14 -5.84 -3.45
C TYR A 240 -10.65 -5.27 -4.77
N SER A 241 -9.87 -5.45 -5.84
CA SER A 241 -10.21 -4.96 -7.17
C SER A 241 -11.51 -5.54 -7.71
N LEU A 242 -11.73 -6.85 -7.51
CA LEU A 242 -12.94 -7.54 -7.97
C LEU A 242 -14.16 -7.11 -7.16
N VAL A 243 -14.05 -7.05 -5.83
CA VAL A 243 -15.16 -6.67 -4.95
C VAL A 243 -15.60 -5.23 -5.21
N ALA A 244 -14.65 -4.30 -5.37
CA ALA A 244 -14.96 -2.91 -5.71
C ALA A 244 -15.64 -2.78 -7.08
N ALA A 245 -15.13 -3.48 -8.10
CA ALA A 245 -15.72 -3.50 -9.44
C ALA A 245 -17.13 -4.13 -9.46
N ALA A 246 -17.33 -5.22 -8.71
CA ALA A 246 -18.63 -5.85 -8.55
C ALA A 246 -19.64 -4.91 -7.87
N GLY A 247 -19.24 -4.20 -6.82
CA GLY A 247 -20.06 -3.19 -6.16
C GLY A 247 -20.43 -2.03 -7.08
N ALA A 248 -19.46 -1.48 -7.81
CA ALA A 248 -19.69 -0.44 -8.81
C ALA A 248 -20.70 -0.89 -9.89
N THR A 249 -20.51 -2.10 -10.43
CA THR A 249 -21.40 -2.68 -11.43
C THR A 249 -22.79 -2.93 -10.87
N ALA A 250 -22.90 -3.45 -9.65
CA ALA A 250 -24.18 -3.65 -8.98
C ALA A 250 -24.94 -2.33 -8.85
N LEU A 251 -24.27 -1.23 -8.47
CA LEU A 251 -24.89 0.10 -8.41
C LEU A 251 -25.31 0.65 -9.77
N MET A 252 -24.56 0.35 -10.83
CA MET A 252 -24.97 0.67 -12.19
C MET A 252 -26.28 -0.01 -12.58
N LEU A 253 -26.47 -1.25 -12.17
CA LEU A 253 -27.69 -2.02 -12.45
C LEU A 253 -28.88 -1.57 -11.57
N ILE A 254 -28.67 -1.41 -10.26
CA ILE A 254 -29.78 -1.18 -9.31
C ILE A 254 -30.06 0.30 -9.03
N GLY A 255 -29.10 1.18 -9.29
CA GLY A 255 -29.13 2.60 -8.91
C GLY A 255 -30.10 3.45 -9.71
N ARG A 256 -30.53 3.00 -10.90
CA ARG A 256 -31.46 3.74 -11.80
C ARG A 256 -31.01 5.19 -12.07
N VAL A 257 -29.70 5.41 -12.17
CA VAL A 257 -29.10 6.66 -12.65
C VAL A 257 -28.47 6.37 -14.01
N ARG A 258 -28.60 7.30 -14.96
CA ARG A 258 -27.97 7.14 -16.29
C ARG A 258 -26.47 6.93 -16.11
N THR A 259 -25.96 5.81 -16.63
CA THR A 259 -24.55 5.40 -16.52
C THR A 259 -23.59 6.49 -16.97
N GLU A 260 -23.91 7.18 -18.07
CA GLU A 260 -23.14 8.31 -18.59
C GLU A 260 -22.91 9.41 -17.53
N ARG A 261 -23.94 9.77 -16.75
CA ARG A 261 -23.80 10.78 -15.69
C ARG A 261 -22.85 10.31 -14.58
N ILE A 262 -22.85 9.01 -14.28
CA ILE A 262 -21.97 8.43 -13.27
C ILE A 262 -20.54 8.38 -13.79
N LEU A 263 -20.33 7.89 -15.01
CA LEU A 263 -19.02 7.82 -15.63
C LEU A 263 -18.40 9.22 -15.85
N ASN A 264 -19.22 10.23 -16.16
CA ASN A 264 -18.76 11.62 -16.23
C ASN A 264 -18.34 12.20 -14.87
N GLY A 265 -18.75 11.57 -13.76
CA GLY A 265 -18.33 11.94 -12.41
C GLY A 265 -17.04 11.26 -11.95
N VAL A 266 -16.55 10.25 -12.69
CA VAL A 266 -15.31 9.55 -12.39
C VAL A 266 -14.11 10.41 -12.76
N ASP A 267 -13.07 10.38 -11.92
CA ASP A 267 -11.82 11.09 -12.19
C ASP A 267 -10.90 10.27 -13.11
N TRP A 268 -11.23 10.27 -14.40
CA TRP A 268 -10.42 9.63 -15.46
C TRP A 268 -8.99 10.16 -15.52
N THR A 269 -8.86 11.44 -15.18
CA THR A 269 -7.62 12.19 -15.13
C THR A 269 -6.67 11.60 -14.09
N LEU A 270 -7.18 11.22 -12.92
CA LEU A 270 -6.42 10.52 -11.89
C LEU A 270 -6.02 9.09 -12.30
N LEU A 271 -6.91 8.35 -12.98
CA LEU A 271 -6.59 7.00 -13.48
C LEU A 271 -5.48 7.02 -14.53
N LEU A 272 -5.53 7.96 -15.47
CA LEU A 272 -4.47 8.16 -16.47
C LEU A 272 -3.15 8.59 -15.84
N PHE A 273 -3.22 9.47 -14.83
CA PHE A 273 -2.05 9.87 -14.05
C PHE A 273 -1.37 8.65 -13.41
N PHE A 274 -2.13 7.76 -12.75
CA PHE A 274 -1.56 6.55 -12.15
C PHE A 274 -1.01 5.56 -13.17
N ALA A 275 -1.67 5.37 -14.30
CA ALA A 275 -1.15 4.53 -15.38
C ALA A 275 0.21 5.04 -15.89
N GLY A 276 0.33 6.35 -16.17
CA GLY A 276 1.58 6.96 -16.58
C GLY A 276 2.67 6.88 -15.50
N LEU A 277 2.28 7.11 -14.24
CA LEU A 277 3.19 7.02 -13.10
C LEU A 277 3.73 5.59 -12.94
N PHE A 278 2.90 4.56 -13.07
CA PHE A 278 3.35 3.17 -12.99
C PHE A 278 4.44 2.85 -14.02
N ILE A 279 4.28 3.33 -15.25
CA ILE A 279 5.29 3.17 -16.31
C ILE A 279 6.59 3.89 -15.94
N VAL A 280 6.50 5.16 -15.51
CA VAL A 280 7.68 5.95 -15.11
C VAL A 280 8.42 5.27 -13.96
N MET A 281 7.70 4.81 -12.95
CA MET A 281 8.30 4.17 -11.78
C MET A 281 8.91 2.81 -12.11
N HIS A 282 8.28 2.02 -12.98
CA HIS A 282 8.88 0.78 -13.47
C HIS A 282 10.15 1.04 -14.30
N GLY A 283 10.17 2.10 -15.11
CA GLY A 283 11.38 2.51 -15.84
C GLY A 283 12.52 2.92 -14.90
N VAL A 284 12.20 3.55 -13.77
CA VAL A 284 13.17 3.86 -12.71
C VAL A 284 13.70 2.59 -12.05
N GLU A 285 12.84 1.61 -11.77
CA GLU A 285 13.18 0.31 -11.18
C GLU A 285 14.13 -0.48 -12.11
N GLU A 286 13.71 -0.70 -13.37
CA GLU A 286 14.50 -1.42 -14.40
C GLU A 286 15.85 -0.73 -14.68
N SER A 287 15.92 0.60 -14.53
CA SER A 287 17.16 1.34 -14.76
C SER A 287 18.24 1.14 -13.68
N GLY A 288 17.91 0.49 -12.56
CA GLY A 288 18.78 0.30 -11.39
C GLY A 288 18.88 1.52 -10.47
N LEU A 289 18.19 2.62 -10.78
CA LEU A 289 18.24 3.87 -10.00
C LEU A 289 17.66 3.68 -8.59
N ALA A 290 16.56 2.94 -8.45
CA ALA A 290 15.96 2.64 -7.15
C ALA A 290 16.94 1.88 -6.25
N ALA A 291 17.59 0.83 -6.77
CA ALA A 291 18.59 0.05 -6.05
C ALA A 291 19.81 0.90 -5.64
N ALA A 292 20.27 1.81 -6.49
CA ALA A 292 21.37 2.71 -6.17
C ALA A 292 21.05 3.70 -5.04
N VAL A 293 19.80 4.18 -4.96
CA VAL A 293 19.34 5.03 -3.85
C VAL A 293 19.25 4.22 -2.56
N ILE A 294 18.69 3.01 -2.62
CA ILE A 294 18.59 2.12 -1.46
C ILE A 294 19.97 1.75 -0.91
N ALA A 295 20.94 1.42 -1.76
CA ALA A 295 22.31 1.11 -1.35
C ALA A 295 22.99 2.27 -0.58
N ARG A 296 22.58 3.52 -0.85
CA ARG A 296 23.06 4.71 -0.14
C ARG A 296 22.29 5.02 1.14
N ALA A 297 21.09 4.46 1.33
CA ALA A 297 20.27 4.67 2.52
C ALA A 297 20.79 3.91 3.76
N GLY A 298 21.83 3.09 3.59
CA GLY A 298 22.39 2.25 4.64
C GLY A 298 21.70 0.89 4.74
N ASP A 299 22.40 -0.10 5.29
CA ASP A 299 21.87 -1.45 5.44
C ASP A 299 20.94 -1.54 6.65
N LEU A 300 19.66 -1.23 6.42
CA LEU A 300 18.62 -1.31 7.44
C LEU A 300 18.45 -2.74 8.00
N SER A 301 18.91 -3.79 7.29
CA SER A 301 18.75 -5.17 7.74
C SER A 301 19.52 -5.49 9.03
N GLN A 302 20.58 -4.73 9.31
CA GLN A 302 21.40 -4.89 10.51
C GLN A 302 20.77 -4.22 11.75
N LEU A 303 19.72 -3.41 11.58
CA LEU A 303 19.05 -2.76 12.68
C LEU A 303 18.10 -3.74 13.40
N SER A 304 17.83 -3.44 14.67
CA SER A 304 16.76 -4.12 15.42
C SER A 304 15.42 -3.98 14.69
N PRO A 305 14.42 -4.85 14.94
CA PRO A 305 13.08 -4.70 14.34
C PRO A 305 12.48 -3.30 14.54
N ALA A 306 12.74 -2.69 15.70
CA ALA A 306 12.35 -1.31 15.97
C ALA A 306 13.10 -0.30 15.09
N GLY A 307 14.41 -0.50 14.90
CA GLY A 307 15.23 0.31 14.01
C GLY A 307 14.84 0.16 12.54
N GLN A 308 14.40 -1.02 12.10
CA GLN A 308 13.88 -1.24 10.74
C GLN A 308 12.58 -0.45 10.50
N ILE A 309 11.62 -0.50 11.44
CA ILE A 309 10.36 0.27 11.35
C ILE A 309 10.64 1.77 11.31
N ALA A 310 11.48 2.26 12.23
CA ALA A 310 11.81 3.68 12.33
C ALA A 310 12.63 4.16 11.11
N GLY A 311 13.63 3.39 10.69
CA GLY A 311 14.48 3.69 9.54
C GLY A 311 13.70 3.71 8.24
N LEU A 312 12.87 2.68 7.99
CA LEU A 312 11.98 2.64 6.83
C LEU A 312 11.00 3.83 6.83
N SER A 313 10.41 4.15 7.99
CA SER A 313 9.50 5.29 8.11
C SER A 313 10.18 6.63 7.81
N LEU A 314 11.44 6.80 8.21
CA LEU A 314 12.23 7.99 7.92
C LEU A 314 12.53 8.12 6.42
N VAL A 315 13.01 7.04 5.79
CA VAL A 315 13.29 7.02 4.34
C VAL A 315 12.00 7.28 3.55
N SER A 316 10.90 6.65 3.95
CA SER A 316 9.56 6.87 3.39
C SER A 316 9.09 8.30 3.53
N PHE A 317 9.29 8.92 4.70
CA PHE A 317 8.95 10.33 4.92
C PHE A 317 9.70 11.27 3.96
N VAL A 318 11.01 11.07 3.81
CA VAL A 318 11.85 11.89 2.92
C VAL A 318 11.45 11.69 1.47
N LEU A 319 11.34 10.44 1.01
CA LEU A 319 10.98 10.16 -0.38
C LEU A 319 9.57 10.62 -0.72
N SER A 320 8.59 10.42 0.17
CA SER A 320 7.21 10.85 -0.07
C SER A 320 7.09 12.36 -0.22
N ASN A 321 7.93 13.14 0.45
CA ASN A 321 7.98 14.59 0.29
C ASN A 321 8.73 15.06 -0.97
N LEU A 322 9.64 14.23 -1.50
CA LEU A 322 10.42 14.55 -2.69
C LEU A 322 9.69 14.17 -3.99
N VAL A 323 9.05 12.99 -4.00
CA VAL A 323 8.47 12.36 -5.21
C VAL A 323 6.98 12.05 -5.07
N SER A 324 6.30 12.45 -3.99
CA SER A 324 4.92 12.06 -3.66
C SER A 324 4.75 10.62 -3.16
N ASN A 325 3.60 10.35 -2.54
CA ASN A 325 3.34 9.16 -1.73
C ASN A 325 3.37 7.85 -2.54
N VAL A 326 2.62 7.77 -3.64
CA VAL A 326 2.53 6.55 -4.47
C VAL A 326 3.89 6.19 -5.09
N PRO A 327 4.62 7.13 -5.71
CA PRO A 327 5.98 6.88 -6.18
C PRO A 327 6.95 6.43 -5.10
N ALA A 328 6.92 7.06 -3.93
CA ALA A 328 7.79 6.70 -2.82
C ALA A 328 7.54 5.25 -2.39
N VAL A 329 6.29 4.82 -2.31
CA VAL A 329 5.93 3.42 -2.04
C VAL A 329 6.49 2.48 -3.12
N MET A 330 6.37 2.84 -4.39
CA MET A 330 6.93 2.03 -5.48
C MET A 330 8.45 1.89 -5.39
N LEU A 331 9.17 2.98 -5.08
CA LEU A 331 10.63 2.94 -4.90
C LEU A 331 11.07 2.16 -3.67
N LEU A 332 10.26 2.14 -2.62
CA LEU A 332 10.58 1.49 -1.36
C LEU A 332 10.11 0.04 -1.27
N LYS A 333 9.27 -0.41 -2.19
CA LYS A 333 8.84 -1.80 -2.30
C LYS A 333 10.02 -2.79 -2.27
N PRO A 334 11.12 -2.62 -3.05
CA PRO A 334 12.26 -3.54 -2.98
C PRO A 334 12.97 -3.54 -1.62
N LEU A 335 13.02 -2.39 -0.94
CA LEU A 335 13.61 -2.27 0.39
C LEU A 335 12.79 -3.03 1.44
N VAL A 336 11.46 -2.92 1.40
CA VAL A 336 10.59 -3.70 2.29
C VAL A 336 10.78 -5.21 2.07
N LEU A 337 10.90 -5.63 0.81
CA LEU A 337 11.16 -7.03 0.45
C LEU A 337 12.54 -7.50 0.92
N SER A 338 13.59 -6.69 0.80
CA SER A 338 14.93 -7.04 1.28
C SER A 338 15.01 -7.16 2.81
N LEU A 339 14.11 -6.49 3.54
CA LEU A 339 14.00 -6.56 4.99
C LEU A 339 13.13 -7.75 5.47
N GLY A 340 12.83 -8.71 4.60
CA GLY A 340 12.05 -9.91 4.91
C GLY A 340 10.57 -9.83 4.52
N GLY A 341 10.08 -8.65 4.13
CA GLY A 341 8.73 -8.45 3.62
C GLY A 341 7.62 -8.64 4.65
N HIS A 342 7.92 -8.49 5.94
CA HIS A 342 6.95 -8.64 7.03
C HIS A 342 5.82 -7.62 6.94
N ASP A 343 4.60 -8.02 7.32
CA ASP A 343 3.41 -7.17 7.29
C ASP A 343 3.61 -5.85 8.04
N ILE A 344 4.29 -5.88 9.18
CA ILE A 344 4.58 -4.68 9.97
C ILE A 344 5.41 -3.63 9.20
N LEU A 345 6.28 -4.06 8.27
CA LEU A 345 7.08 -3.14 7.45
C LEU A 345 6.23 -2.53 6.33
N TRP A 346 5.31 -3.29 5.75
CA TRP A 346 4.32 -2.75 4.81
C TRP A 346 3.37 -1.76 5.49
N LEU A 347 2.94 -2.04 6.72
CA LEU A 347 2.13 -1.14 7.54
C LEU A 347 2.91 0.12 7.91
N ALA A 348 4.20 -0.01 8.26
CA ALA A 348 5.08 1.13 8.49
C ALA A 348 5.24 2.00 7.23
N LEU A 349 5.41 1.38 6.06
CA LEU A 349 5.47 2.09 4.78
C LEU A 349 4.14 2.80 4.46
N ALA A 350 3.00 2.14 4.66
CA ALA A 350 1.66 2.71 4.44
C ALA A 350 1.38 3.92 5.34
N MET A 351 1.67 3.76 6.63
CA MET A 351 1.55 4.81 7.63
C MET A 351 2.46 6.00 7.30
N SER A 352 3.77 5.75 7.14
CA SER A 352 4.75 6.81 6.96
C SER A 352 4.54 7.59 5.66
N SER A 353 4.30 6.90 4.54
CA SER A 353 4.07 7.54 3.25
C SER A 353 2.80 8.39 3.23
N THR A 354 1.73 7.95 3.90
CA THR A 354 0.48 8.69 3.97
C THR A 354 0.58 9.91 4.91
N LEU A 355 1.14 9.73 6.10
CA LEU A 355 1.30 10.83 7.08
C LEU A 355 2.31 11.89 6.59
N ALA A 356 3.36 11.47 5.87
CA ALA A 356 4.31 12.37 5.23
C ALA A 356 3.64 13.39 4.29
N GLY A 357 2.49 13.03 3.72
CA GLY A 357 1.68 13.90 2.86
C GLY A 357 1.21 15.18 3.53
N ASN A 358 1.23 15.28 4.86
CA ASN A 358 0.86 16.50 5.58
C ASN A 358 1.99 17.52 5.74
N PHE A 359 3.25 17.14 5.48
CA PHE A 359 4.41 17.93 5.87
C PHE A 359 4.47 19.28 5.15
N THR A 360 4.33 19.24 3.83
CA THR A 360 4.25 20.45 3.00
C THR A 360 2.95 20.49 2.21
N LEU A 361 2.65 21.67 1.68
CA LEU A 361 1.48 21.83 0.86
C LEU A 361 1.52 20.96 -0.40
N ILE A 362 2.71 20.76 -0.98
CA ILE A 362 2.90 20.03 -2.23
C ILE A 362 3.05 18.52 -2.06
N ALA A 363 3.25 18.04 -0.83
CA ALA A 363 3.51 16.63 -0.55
C ALA A 363 2.35 15.70 -0.94
N SER A 364 1.10 16.14 -0.73
CA SER A 364 -0.10 15.36 -1.06
C SER A 364 -1.01 16.09 -2.05
N VAL A 365 -1.59 15.32 -2.97
CA VAL A 365 -2.61 15.79 -3.92
C VAL A 365 -3.85 16.32 -3.18
N ALA A 366 -4.25 15.68 -2.08
CA ALA A 366 -5.37 16.10 -1.24
C ALA A 366 -5.24 17.56 -0.76
N ASN A 367 -4.07 17.96 -0.24
CA ASN A 367 -3.83 19.34 0.25
C ASN A 367 -3.98 20.35 -0.89
N LEU A 368 -3.48 19.96 -2.05
CA LEU A 368 -3.44 20.78 -3.25
C LEU A 368 -4.84 20.99 -3.83
N ILE A 369 -5.69 19.95 -3.79
CA ILE A 369 -7.12 20.02 -4.15
C ILE A 369 -7.84 21.02 -3.24
N VAL A 370 -7.68 20.91 -1.92
CA VAL A 370 -8.35 21.82 -0.96
C VAL A 370 -7.98 23.28 -1.26
N ILE A 371 -6.69 23.58 -1.42
CA ILE A 371 -6.28 24.95 -1.72
C ILE A 371 -6.74 25.42 -3.09
N GLN A 372 -6.67 24.56 -4.12
CA GLN A 372 -7.12 24.94 -5.48
C GLN A 372 -8.61 25.28 -5.51
N GLN A 373 -9.43 24.46 -4.86
CA GLN A 373 -10.87 24.67 -4.76
C GLN A 373 -11.22 25.92 -3.93
N ALA A 374 -10.41 26.23 -2.92
CA ALA A 374 -10.63 27.42 -2.08
C ALA A 374 -10.15 28.74 -2.71
N ARG A 375 -9.20 28.68 -3.66
CA ARG A 375 -8.42 29.84 -4.15
C ARG A 375 -9.23 31.05 -4.60
N GLN A 376 -10.44 30.84 -5.15
CA GLN A 376 -11.32 31.93 -5.61
C GLN A 376 -11.94 32.75 -4.47
N ARG A 377 -12.00 32.19 -3.26
CA ARG A 377 -12.61 32.84 -2.09
C ARG A 377 -11.61 33.11 -0.98
N VAL A 378 -10.62 32.23 -0.82
CA VAL A 378 -9.63 32.24 0.26
C VAL A 378 -8.29 31.79 -0.30
N GLN A 379 -7.22 32.53 -0.02
CA GLN A 379 -5.87 32.13 -0.40
C GLN A 379 -5.12 31.67 0.84
N ILE A 380 -4.78 30.38 0.87
CA ILE A 380 -3.92 29.79 1.91
C ILE A 380 -2.50 29.70 1.33
N GLY A 381 -1.55 30.35 2.00
CA GLY A 381 -0.15 30.39 1.57
C GLY A 381 0.61 29.10 1.92
N PHE A 382 1.76 28.88 1.26
CA PHE A 382 2.64 27.75 1.57
C PHE A 382 3.07 27.75 3.05
N MET A 383 3.54 28.91 3.56
CA MET A 383 4.02 29.02 4.93
C MET A 383 2.91 28.90 5.98
N GLU A 384 1.71 29.35 5.64
CA GLU A 384 0.54 29.22 6.51
C GLU A 384 0.15 27.76 6.69
N TYR A 385 0.09 27.00 5.59
CA TYR A 385 -0.11 25.56 5.64
C TYR A 385 1.05 24.87 6.39
N PHE A 386 2.30 25.19 6.01
CA PHE A 386 3.49 24.52 6.53
C PHE A 386 3.55 24.61 8.06
N ARG A 387 3.29 25.79 8.64
CA ARG A 387 3.29 26.04 10.10
C ARG A 387 2.52 24.98 10.90
N VAL A 388 1.41 24.48 10.35
CA VAL A 388 0.58 23.45 10.96
C VAL A 388 0.99 22.05 10.47
N GLY A 389 1.20 21.91 9.16
CA GLY A 389 1.49 20.64 8.49
C GLY A 389 2.76 19.95 8.99
N TRP A 390 3.86 20.68 9.18
CA TRP A 390 5.11 20.10 9.66
C TRP A 390 4.94 19.49 11.06
N LEU A 391 4.27 20.21 11.96
CA LEU A 391 4.10 19.79 13.35
C LEU A 391 3.16 18.58 13.45
N ILE A 392 2.03 18.60 12.71
CA ILE A 392 1.14 17.44 12.60
C ILE A 392 1.93 16.23 12.10
N THR A 393 2.72 16.39 11.04
CA THR A 393 3.43 15.26 10.43
C THR A 393 4.44 14.64 11.37
N ILE A 394 5.27 15.45 12.03
CA ILE A 394 6.28 14.93 12.97
C ILE A 394 5.60 14.22 14.15
N LEU A 395 4.57 14.82 14.75
CA LEU A 395 3.89 14.22 15.89
C LEU A 395 3.16 12.93 15.50
N THR A 396 2.44 12.93 14.37
CA THR A 396 1.72 11.73 13.90
C THR A 396 2.65 10.62 13.47
N LEU A 397 3.80 10.93 12.82
CA LEU A 397 4.81 9.93 12.48
C LEU A 397 5.45 9.32 13.73
N LEU A 398 5.86 10.15 14.71
CA LEU A 398 6.45 9.65 15.95
C LEU A 398 5.47 8.75 16.72
N LEU A 399 4.23 9.20 16.90
CA LEU A 399 3.20 8.42 17.60
C LEU A 399 2.80 7.17 16.82
N GLY A 400 2.78 7.25 15.49
CA GLY A 400 2.50 6.10 14.62
C GLY A 400 3.60 5.05 14.69
N ILE A 401 4.88 5.46 14.61
CA ILE A 401 6.02 4.56 14.81
C ILE A 401 5.91 3.91 16.19
N LEU A 402 5.69 4.68 17.25
CA LEU A 402 5.51 4.14 18.60
C LEU A 402 4.36 3.15 18.66
N ALA A 403 3.20 3.45 18.08
CA ALA A 403 2.06 2.56 18.04
C ALA A 403 2.35 1.24 17.31
N LEU A 404 3.09 1.27 16.19
CA LEU A 404 3.52 0.05 15.50
C LEU A 404 4.57 -0.72 16.30
N LEU A 405 5.49 -0.02 16.99
CA LEU A 405 6.43 -0.67 17.91
C LEU A 405 5.69 -1.37 19.06
N PHE A 406 4.69 -0.71 19.65
CA PHE A 406 3.80 -1.30 20.65
C PHE A 406 2.93 -2.43 20.14
N GLN A 407 2.78 -2.61 18.83
CA GLN A 407 2.13 -3.79 18.24
C GLN A 407 3.14 -4.89 17.89
N ALA A 408 4.39 -4.51 17.63
CA ALA A 408 5.50 -5.45 17.47
C ALA A 408 5.98 -6.03 18.82
N SER A 409 5.85 -5.29 19.92
CA SER A 409 6.29 -5.69 21.27
C SER A 409 5.42 -6.73 22.01
N PRO A 410 4.09 -6.86 21.80
CA PRO A 410 3.26 -7.88 22.42
C PRO A 410 3.20 -9.16 21.59
N ALA A 411 3.48 -9.10 20.28
CA ALA A 411 3.54 -10.27 19.42
C ALA A 411 4.74 -11.17 19.77
N THR A 412 5.86 -10.63 20.25
CA THR A 412 6.97 -11.47 20.76
C THR A 412 6.70 -12.11 22.13
N ALA A 413 5.68 -11.66 22.88
CA ALA A 413 5.29 -12.27 24.16
C ALA A 413 4.07 -13.20 24.04
N ALA A 414 3.15 -12.96 23.10
CA ALA A 414 1.94 -13.76 22.91
C ALA A 414 1.97 -14.68 21.66
N GLU A 415 2.79 -14.37 20.65
CA GLU A 415 3.15 -15.32 19.57
C GLU A 415 4.42 -16.14 19.90
N GLY A 416 4.99 -15.92 21.08
CA GLY A 416 5.83 -16.91 21.77
C GLY A 416 5.05 -18.13 22.31
N GLY A 417 3.72 -18.15 22.18
CA GLY A 417 2.84 -19.23 22.65
C GLY A 417 1.99 -19.92 21.58
N ARG A 418 2.02 -19.45 20.32
CA ARG A 418 1.36 -20.10 19.17
C ARG A 418 2.17 -20.03 17.87
N SER A 419 3.49 -19.84 17.97
CA SER A 419 4.35 -20.48 16.99
C SER A 419 4.18 -21.98 17.17
N SER A 420 3.91 -22.70 16.08
CA SER A 420 4.27 -24.11 16.01
C SER A 420 5.70 -24.21 16.55
N SER A 421 5.84 -24.90 17.68
CA SER A 421 7.08 -25.13 18.42
C SER A 421 8.33 -25.08 17.52
N PRO A 422 9.36 -24.29 17.87
CA PRO A 422 10.65 -24.29 17.15
C PRO A 422 11.43 -25.61 17.25
N ASP A 423 10.85 -26.68 17.82
CA ASP A 423 11.52 -27.97 18.06
C ASP A 423 10.94 -29.16 17.29
N ALA A 424 10.13 -28.93 16.24
CA ALA A 424 9.86 -29.99 15.26
C ALA A 424 10.87 -29.92 14.10
N HIS A 425 12.15 -30.11 14.40
CA HIS A 425 13.15 -30.35 13.36
C HIS A 425 12.80 -31.66 12.64
N ARG A 426 12.13 -31.56 11.48
CA ARG A 426 11.95 -32.74 10.61
C ARG A 426 13.33 -33.26 10.21
N SER A 427 13.66 -34.45 10.69
CA SER A 427 14.86 -35.16 10.30
C SER A 427 14.58 -35.95 9.02
N LEU A 428 15.36 -35.70 7.99
CA LEU A 428 15.34 -36.45 6.75
C LEU A 428 16.38 -37.55 6.85
N ILE A 429 15.94 -38.79 6.75
CA ILE A 429 16.82 -39.96 6.70
C ILE A 429 16.81 -40.45 5.26
N VAL A 430 17.95 -40.40 4.60
CA VAL A 430 18.14 -40.92 3.25
C VAL A 430 18.93 -42.22 3.34
N THR A 431 18.27 -43.33 3.00
CA THR A 431 18.87 -44.67 2.95
C THR A 431 18.99 -45.10 1.50
N SER A 432 20.19 -45.50 1.10
CA SER A 432 20.40 -46.06 -0.22
C SER A 432 19.77 -47.46 -0.30
N THR A 433 18.94 -47.68 -1.31
CA THR A 433 18.30 -48.99 -1.60
C THR A 433 19.17 -49.88 -2.48
N ILE A 434 20.22 -49.33 -3.10
CA ILE A 434 21.03 -50.00 -4.14
C ILE A 434 22.47 -50.28 -3.65
N SER A 435 22.90 -49.64 -2.58
CA SER A 435 24.25 -49.73 -2.00
C SER A 435 24.20 -49.88 -0.48
N THR A 436 25.13 -50.63 0.11
CA THR A 436 25.34 -50.82 1.57
C THR A 436 25.88 -49.57 2.28
N SER A 437 25.78 -48.40 1.64
CA SER A 437 26.25 -47.13 2.21
C SER A 437 25.43 -46.76 3.45
N PRO A 438 26.08 -46.20 4.49
CA PRO A 438 25.38 -45.79 5.71
C PRO A 438 24.30 -44.75 5.41
N ALA A 439 23.23 -44.77 6.20
CA ALA A 439 22.15 -43.79 6.11
C ALA A 439 22.68 -42.38 6.31
N ARG A 440 22.19 -41.43 5.50
CA ARG A 440 22.53 -40.01 5.61
C ARG A 440 21.40 -39.27 6.31
N TYR A 441 21.78 -38.34 7.16
CA TYR A 441 20.86 -37.58 7.99
C TYR A 441 20.95 -36.10 7.62
N PHE A 442 19.81 -35.50 7.30
CA PHE A 442 19.70 -34.07 7.06
C PHE A 442 18.64 -33.48 7.99
N ARG A 443 18.96 -32.34 8.59
CA ARG A 443 18.00 -31.52 9.34
C ARG A 443 17.31 -30.57 8.36
N ALA A 444 15.99 -30.64 8.26
CA ALA A 444 15.23 -29.66 7.51
C ALA A 444 15.27 -28.32 8.25
N VAL A 445 16.02 -27.35 7.69
CA VAL A 445 16.15 -25.99 8.24
C VAL A 445 15.21 -24.99 7.58
N LEU A 446 14.59 -25.40 6.47
CA LEU A 446 13.54 -24.65 5.78
C LEU A 446 12.47 -25.64 5.32
N LEU A 447 11.21 -25.39 5.70
CA LEU A 447 10.06 -26.17 5.26
C LEU A 447 9.24 -25.31 4.30
N CYS A 448 9.17 -25.72 3.04
CA CYS A 448 8.43 -25.06 1.97
C CYS A 448 7.10 -25.80 1.74
N ASP A 449 6.15 -25.60 2.65
CA ASP A 449 4.84 -26.27 2.66
C ASP A 449 3.70 -25.42 2.06
N THR A 450 3.90 -24.11 1.93
CA THR A 450 2.98 -23.18 1.28
C THR A 450 3.52 -22.66 -0.06
N ASP A 451 2.64 -22.24 -0.98
CA ASP A 451 3.05 -21.69 -2.29
C ASP A 451 4.00 -20.49 -2.15
N ALA A 452 3.78 -19.63 -1.15
CA ALA A 452 4.60 -18.45 -0.90
C ALA A 452 6.04 -18.83 -0.48
N VAL A 453 6.19 -19.84 0.38
CA VAL A 453 7.51 -20.31 0.81
C VAL A 453 8.17 -21.15 -0.29
N ARG A 454 7.42 -21.96 -1.04
CA ARG A 454 7.93 -22.69 -2.22
C ARG A 454 8.46 -21.75 -3.30
N ALA A 455 7.75 -20.67 -3.61
CA ALA A 455 8.19 -19.68 -4.60
C ALA A 455 9.45 -18.91 -4.17
N ARG A 456 9.68 -18.77 -2.86
CA ARG A 456 10.88 -18.16 -2.30
C ARG A 456 12.05 -19.15 -2.28
N GLY A 457 11.82 -20.39 -1.85
CA GLY A 457 12.85 -21.41 -1.67
C GLY A 457 14.06 -20.89 -0.88
N LEU A 458 15.27 -21.23 -1.33
CA LEU A 458 16.53 -20.76 -0.75
C LEU A 458 16.94 -19.33 -1.17
N SER A 459 16.05 -18.57 -1.82
CA SER A 459 16.35 -17.21 -2.26
C SER A 459 16.59 -16.28 -1.06
N GLY A 460 17.79 -15.72 -0.98
CA GLY A 460 18.23 -14.91 0.17
C GLY A 460 18.59 -15.73 1.43
N PHE A 461 18.65 -17.06 1.34
CA PHE A 461 19.07 -17.92 2.43
C PHE A 461 20.60 -17.95 2.56
N ARG A 462 21.12 -18.30 3.74
CA ARG A 462 22.56 -18.58 3.91
C ARG A 462 22.94 -19.91 3.25
N PRO A 463 24.20 -20.16 2.89
CA PRO A 463 24.64 -21.48 2.45
C PRO A 463 24.26 -22.59 3.44
N LEU A 464 23.75 -23.70 2.91
CA LEU A 464 23.39 -24.88 3.70
C LEU A 464 24.65 -25.60 4.20
N LYS A 465 24.61 -26.11 5.44
CA LYS A 465 25.63 -27.06 5.92
C LYS A 465 25.41 -28.43 5.27
N ARG A 466 26.41 -29.32 5.35
CA ARG A 466 26.35 -30.67 4.75
C ARG A 466 25.22 -31.53 5.30
N ASP A 467 24.79 -31.27 6.53
CA ASP A 467 23.73 -31.95 7.26
C ASP A 467 22.41 -31.16 7.25
N GLU A 468 22.27 -30.14 6.41
CA GLU A 468 21.07 -29.31 6.32
C GLU A 468 20.37 -29.44 4.97
N ALA A 469 19.05 -29.29 4.99
CA ALA A 469 18.23 -29.32 3.80
C ALA A 469 17.07 -28.33 3.86
N ALA A 470 16.60 -27.89 2.70
CA ALA A 470 15.27 -27.32 2.53
C ALA A 470 14.32 -28.39 1.97
N LEU A 471 13.15 -28.54 2.57
CA LEU A 471 12.16 -29.54 2.22
C LEU A 471 10.91 -28.88 1.63
N PHE A 472 10.64 -29.15 0.37
CA PHE A 472 9.44 -28.72 -0.34
C PHE A 472 8.43 -29.86 -0.31
N THR A 473 7.22 -29.57 0.13
CA THR A 473 6.14 -30.56 0.24
C THR A 473 4.98 -30.14 -0.63
N TYR A 474 4.39 -31.10 -1.35
CA TYR A 474 3.21 -30.88 -2.20
C TYR A 474 2.01 -31.65 -1.64
N GLU A 475 0.84 -31.02 -1.61
CA GLU A 475 -0.40 -31.67 -1.12
C GLU A 475 -0.80 -32.87 -1.99
N ARG A 476 -0.55 -32.77 -3.29
CA ARG A 476 -0.77 -33.83 -4.28
C ARG A 476 0.49 -34.00 -5.13
N PRO A 477 0.88 -35.21 -5.52
CA PRO A 477 2.03 -35.40 -6.39
C PRO A 477 1.84 -34.68 -7.73
N GLU A 478 2.76 -33.78 -8.06
CA GLU A 478 2.71 -33.00 -9.30
C GLU A 478 4.12 -32.77 -9.89
N PRO A 479 4.26 -32.53 -11.20
CA PRO A 479 5.54 -32.17 -11.78
C PRO A 479 6.03 -30.83 -11.22
N ALA A 480 7.29 -30.77 -10.81
CA ALA A 480 7.89 -29.57 -10.25
C ALA A 480 9.08 -29.12 -11.09
N VAL A 481 9.30 -27.80 -11.19
CA VAL A 481 10.43 -27.21 -11.91
C VAL A 481 11.08 -26.17 -11.00
N PHE A 482 12.39 -26.27 -10.88
CA PHE A 482 13.21 -25.37 -10.08
C PHE A 482 14.18 -24.59 -10.97
N TRP A 483 14.68 -23.46 -10.47
CA TRP A 483 15.74 -22.66 -11.10
C TRP A 483 16.62 -22.03 -10.02
N MET A 484 17.79 -21.52 -10.40
CA MET A 484 18.81 -21.01 -9.47
C MET A 484 18.97 -19.48 -9.49
N SER A 485 18.11 -18.75 -10.21
CA SER A 485 18.29 -17.31 -10.54
C SER A 485 18.58 -16.39 -9.36
N THR A 486 18.07 -16.71 -8.17
CA THR A 486 18.23 -15.88 -6.95
C THR A 486 18.95 -16.60 -5.81
N VAL A 487 19.41 -17.84 -6.03
CA VAL A 487 20.20 -18.62 -5.07
C VAL A 487 21.69 -18.37 -5.32
N THR A 488 22.44 -18.01 -4.28
CA THR A 488 23.82 -17.50 -4.37
C THR A 488 24.91 -18.53 -4.08
N PHE A 489 24.54 -19.78 -3.78
CA PHE A 489 25.47 -20.88 -3.47
C PHE A 489 25.02 -22.19 -4.11
N PRO A 490 25.94 -23.13 -4.41
CA PRO A 490 25.61 -24.34 -5.15
C PRO A 490 24.86 -25.34 -4.27
N ILE A 491 23.87 -26.01 -4.86
CA ILE A 491 23.00 -27.00 -4.20
C ILE A 491 22.79 -28.23 -5.08
N ASP A 492 22.41 -29.34 -4.46
CA ASP A 492 21.79 -30.45 -5.16
C ASP A 492 20.26 -30.34 -5.02
N ILE A 493 19.53 -30.61 -6.10
CA ILE A 493 18.06 -30.64 -6.13
C ILE A 493 17.61 -32.09 -6.32
N VAL A 494 16.91 -32.62 -5.31
CA VAL A 494 16.51 -34.02 -5.22
C VAL A 494 14.99 -34.14 -5.28
N PHE A 495 14.48 -34.84 -6.28
CA PHE A 495 13.06 -35.04 -6.53
C PHE A 495 12.61 -36.41 -5.99
N VAL A 496 11.56 -36.43 -5.16
CA VAL A 496 11.09 -37.64 -4.46
C VAL A 496 9.61 -37.89 -4.73
N ASN A 497 9.26 -39.11 -5.13
CA ASN A 497 7.87 -39.50 -5.38
C ASN A 497 7.09 -39.78 -4.08
N GLU A 498 5.80 -40.08 -4.21
CA GLU A 498 4.92 -40.35 -3.07
C GLU A 498 5.32 -41.55 -2.21
N GLN A 499 6.02 -42.53 -2.80
CA GLN A 499 6.55 -43.71 -2.11
C GLN A 499 7.86 -43.42 -1.36
N GLY A 500 8.36 -42.18 -1.40
CA GLY A 500 9.62 -41.78 -0.75
C GLY A 500 10.86 -42.20 -1.54
N ILE A 501 10.74 -42.49 -2.84
CA ILE A 501 11.88 -42.87 -3.70
C ILE A 501 12.37 -41.66 -4.48
N VAL A 502 13.69 -41.45 -4.47
CA VAL A 502 14.34 -40.41 -5.29
C VAL A 502 14.21 -40.80 -6.76
N VAL A 503 13.50 -39.98 -7.52
CA VAL A 503 13.23 -40.21 -8.94
C VAL A 503 14.12 -39.40 -9.87
N ARG A 504 14.74 -38.32 -9.36
CA ARG A 504 15.68 -37.49 -10.12
C ARG A 504 16.59 -36.70 -9.19
N VAL A 505 17.85 -36.52 -9.59
CA VAL A 505 18.80 -35.64 -8.86
C VAL A 505 19.55 -34.75 -9.86
N TYR A 506 19.54 -33.44 -9.62
CA TYR A 506 20.49 -32.51 -10.24
C TYR A 506 21.55 -32.16 -9.22
N ARG A 507 22.82 -32.34 -9.61
CA ARG A 507 23.96 -32.11 -8.73
C ARG A 507 24.67 -30.84 -9.11
N ASP A 508 25.23 -30.17 -8.10
CA ASP A 508 26.08 -28.99 -8.29
C ASP A 508 25.40 -27.93 -9.18
N CYS A 509 24.15 -27.62 -8.86
CA CYS A 509 23.35 -26.67 -9.62
C CYS A 509 24.00 -25.28 -9.55
N ARG A 510 24.16 -24.64 -10.71
CA ARG A 510 24.94 -23.40 -10.84
C ARG A 510 24.19 -22.21 -10.21
N PRO A 511 24.78 -21.51 -9.22
CA PRO A 511 24.16 -20.33 -8.59
C PRO A 511 23.87 -19.22 -9.60
N GLY A 512 22.75 -18.53 -9.45
CA GLY A 512 22.33 -17.44 -10.34
C GLY A 512 21.94 -17.87 -11.76
N SER A 513 21.98 -19.17 -12.10
CA SER A 513 21.60 -19.64 -13.43
C SER A 513 20.09 -19.58 -13.67
N LYS A 514 19.71 -19.28 -14.92
CA LYS A 514 18.33 -19.36 -15.41
C LYS A 514 17.99 -20.75 -15.99
N ASP A 515 18.89 -21.71 -15.85
CA ASP A 515 18.62 -23.10 -16.24
C ASP A 515 17.44 -23.65 -15.44
N LEU A 516 16.60 -24.43 -16.12
CA LEU A 516 15.45 -25.09 -15.52
C LEU A 516 15.82 -26.53 -15.13
N TYR A 517 15.44 -26.90 -13.92
CA TYR A 517 15.65 -28.22 -13.34
C TYR A 517 14.29 -28.92 -13.14
N PRO A 518 13.71 -29.53 -14.21
CA PRO A 518 12.42 -30.18 -14.12
C PRO A 518 12.50 -31.58 -13.49
N SER A 519 11.51 -31.93 -12.67
CA SER A 519 11.33 -33.27 -12.12
C SER A 519 11.07 -34.32 -13.22
N GLY A 520 10.42 -33.91 -14.31
CA GLY A 520 10.04 -34.76 -15.44
C GLY A 520 8.92 -35.77 -15.13
N ARG A 521 8.46 -35.86 -13.88
CA ARG A 521 7.35 -36.71 -13.41
C ARG A 521 6.75 -36.16 -12.11
N PRO A 522 5.54 -36.58 -11.71
CA PRO A 522 4.93 -36.15 -10.45
C PRO A 522 5.79 -36.51 -9.23
N VAL A 523 5.96 -35.54 -8.33
CA VAL A 523 6.73 -35.67 -7.09
C VAL A 523 5.92 -35.19 -5.90
N LYS A 524 6.12 -35.79 -4.74
CA LYS A 524 5.47 -35.39 -3.49
C LYS A 524 6.37 -34.50 -2.64
N TRP A 525 7.68 -34.68 -2.78
CA TRP A 525 8.68 -33.89 -2.09
C TRP A 525 9.82 -33.49 -3.01
N VAL A 526 10.38 -32.32 -2.77
CA VAL A 526 11.67 -31.89 -3.34
C VAL A 526 12.57 -31.49 -2.19
N ILE A 527 13.84 -31.89 -2.25
CA ILE A 527 14.82 -31.66 -1.20
C ILE A 527 16.00 -30.92 -1.82
N GLU A 528 16.31 -29.75 -1.29
CA GLU A 528 17.51 -29.01 -1.64
C GLU A 528 18.55 -29.17 -0.54
N THR A 529 19.74 -29.64 -0.90
CA THR A 529 20.85 -29.86 0.03
C THR A 529 22.08 -29.08 -0.42
N ALA A 530 23.06 -28.91 0.46
CA ALA A 530 24.39 -28.46 0.03
C ALA A 530 24.92 -29.35 -1.12
N ALA A 531 25.60 -28.74 -2.10
CA ALA A 531 26.16 -29.48 -3.22
C ALA A 531 27.10 -30.62 -2.75
N GLY A 532 26.99 -31.77 -3.40
CA GLY A 532 27.76 -32.96 -3.03
C GLY A 532 27.12 -33.79 -1.89
N SER A 533 25.79 -33.78 -1.78
CA SER A 533 25.01 -34.56 -0.80
C SER A 533 25.21 -36.07 -0.91
N GLY A 534 25.64 -36.56 -2.08
CA GLY A 534 25.83 -37.96 -2.38
C GLY A 534 24.54 -38.75 -2.62
N ILE A 535 23.37 -38.09 -2.62
CA ILE A 535 22.07 -38.69 -2.90
C ILE A 535 21.98 -39.15 -4.36
N ARG A 536 21.34 -40.30 -4.59
CA ARG A 536 21.23 -40.95 -5.90
C ARG A 536 19.77 -41.28 -6.23
N GLU A 537 19.47 -41.35 -7.52
CA GLU A 537 18.19 -41.91 -7.98
C GLU A 537 18.04 -43.35 -7.49
N GLY A 538 16.84 -43.68 -7.02
CA GLY A 538 16.53 -44.95 -6.36
C GLY A 538 16.62 -44.91 -4.83
N ASP A 539 17.39 -43.99 -4.23
CA ASP A 539 17.50 -43.87 -2.77
C ASP A 539 16.11 -43.68 -2.12
N LYS A 540 15.93 -44.24 -0.92
CA LYS A 540 14.70 -44.09 -0.15
C LYS A 540 14.86 -42.98 0.88
N VAL A 541 13.98 -42.00 0.82
CA VAL A 541 13.87 -40.90 1.78
C VAL A 541 12.73 -41.20 2.75
N THR A 542 13.04 -41.15 4.05
CA THR A 542 12.07 -41.17 5.12
C THR A 542 12.10 -39.82 5.84
N ILE A 543 10.92 -39.22 6.04
CA ILE A 543 10.78 -37.93 6.71
C ILE A 543 10.30 -38.20 8.14
N GLY A 544 11.20 -38.06 9.10
CA GLY A 544 10.90 -38.10 10.54
C GLY A 544 10.20 -36.82 11.00
N ARG A 545 9.35 -36.97 12.02
CA ARG A 545 8.77 -35.82 12.75
C ARG A 545 9.71 -35.33 13.83
#